data_AF-A0A2V6CNE1-F1
#
_entry.id   AF-A0A2V6CNE1-F1
#
_cell.length_a   1.000
_cell.length_b   1.000
_cell.length_c   1.000
_cell.angle_alpha   90.00
_cell.angle_beta   90.00
_cell.angle_gamma   90.00
#
_symmetry.space_group_name_H-M   'P 1'
#
loop_
_entity.id
_entity.type
_entity.pdbx_description
1 polymer ?
#
loop_
_entity_poly.entity_id
_entity_poly.type
_entity_poly.pdbx_seq_one_letter_code
_entity_poly.pdbx_strand_id
1 'polypeptide(L)'
;MRKIRIAIVGVGNCASSLVQGINFYRGSAANGNGVGLMHRQIGSYRPGDIEVVAAFDIDRRKVGLDVSKAIFASPNCTKVFCEKISL
;
A
#
# COMPACT_ATOMS: atom_id res chain seq x y z
N MET A 1 7.74 -13.42 -11.79
CA MET A 1 6.67 -14.10 -11.03
C MET A 1 5.35 -13.37 -11.27
N ARG A 2 4.20 -14.04 -11.19
CA ARG A 2 2.89 -13.38 -11.36
C ARG A 2 2.62 -12.41 -10.20
N LYS A 3 2.16 -11.20 -10.52
CA LYS A 3 1.72 -10.20 -9.53
C LYS A 3 0.27 -10.42 -9.14
N ILE A 4 -0.08 -10.07 -7.91
CA ILE A 4 -1.47 -9.99 -7.44
C ILE A 4 -1.96 -8.58 -7.74
N ARG A 5 -2.78 -8.45 -8.79
CA ARG A 5 -3.36 -7.16 -9.19
C ARG A 5 -4.58 -6.87 -8.32
N ILE A 6 -4.55 -5.76 -7.58
CA ILE A 6 -5.66 -5.35 -6.70
C ILE A 6 -6.24 -4.01 -7.14
N ALA A 7 -7.54 -3.84 -6.89
CA ALA A 7 -8.21 -2.55 -6.93
C ALA A 7 -8.58 -2.12 -5.51
N ILE A 8 -8.51 -0.83 -5.22
CA ILE A 8 -8.90 -0.24 -3.93
C ILE A 8 -10.20 0.55 -4.11
N VAL A 9 -11.21 0.29 -3.28
CA VAL A 9 -12.45 1.08 -3.24
C VAL A 9 -12.49 1.81 -1.90
N GLY A 10 -12.36 3.14 -1.94
CA GLY A 10 -12.15 3.99 -0.76
C GLY A 10 -10.67 4.09 -0.39
N VAL A 11 -10.04 5.22 -0.70
CA VAL A 11 -8.63 5.51 -0.44
C VAL A 11 -8.47 6.14 0.95
N GLY A 12 -8.98 5.45 1.97
CA GLY A 12 -8.96 5.86 3.38
C GLY A 12 -7.66 5.53 4.13
N ASN A 13 -7.69 5.62 5.46
CA ASN A 13 -6.55 5.23 6.31
C ASN A 13 -6.13 3.77 6.11
N CYS A 14 -7.07 2.84 5.93
CA CYS A 14 -6.75 1.44 5.64
C CYS A 14 -5.98 1.28 4.32
N ALA A 15 -6.41 1.99 3.28
CA ALA A 15 -5.69 1.99 2.00
C ALA A 15 -4.30 2.61 2.15
N SER A 16 -4.17 3.69 2.92
CA SER A 16 -2.88 4.30 3.20
C SER A 16 -1.93 3.35 3.92
N SER A 17 -2.37 2.70 5.00
CA SER A 17 -1.56 1.69 5.69
C SER A 17 -1.21 0.48 4.80
N LEU A 18 -2.13 0.04 3.93
CA LEU A 18 -1.87 -1.07 3.00
C LEU A 18 -0.79 -0.70 1.96
N VAL A 19 -0.92 0.44 1.29
CA VAL A 19 0.02 0.88 0.24
C VAL A 19 1.40 1.17 0.83
N GLN A 20 1.45 1.81 2.01
CA GLN A 20 2.69 1.96 2.76
C GLN A 20 3.28 0.60 3.15
N GLY A 21 2.47 -0.35 3.60
CA GLY A 21 2.91 -1.70 3.98
C GLY A 21 3.54 -2.47 2.80
N ILE A 22 2.89 -2.48 1.63
CA ILE A 22 3.41 -3.12 0.42
C ILE A 22 4.82 -2.60 0.09
N ASN A 23 5.03 -1.29 0.21
CA ASN A 23 6.32 -0.65 -0.04
C ASN A 23 7.34 -0.89 1.08
N PHE A 24 6.90 -0.83 2.33
CA PHE A 24 7.72 -1.10 3.50
C PHE A 24 8.35 -2.50 3.45
N TYR A 25 7.59 -3.51 3.02
CA TYR A 25 8.09 -4.89 2.88
C TYR A 25 8.75 -5.19 1.51
N ARG A 26 8.84 -4.24 0.56
CA ARG A 26 9.52 -4.43 -0.75
C ARG A 26 11.06 -4.43 -0.63
N GLY A 27 11.64 -3.77 0.37
CA GLY A 27 13.09 -3.66 0.54
C GLY A 27 13.76 -4.92 1.12
N SER A 28 14.98 -5.23 0.65
CA SER A 28 15.69 -6.49 0.96
C SER A 28 16.46 -6.54 2.29
N ALA A 29 16.46 -5.51 3.13
CA ALA A 29 17.36 -5.49 4.29
C ALA A 29 16.79 -4.84 5.57
N ALA A 30 16.88 -5.62 6.65
CA ALA A 30 17.18 -5.25 8.03
C ALA A 30 16.09 -4.80 9.02
N ASN A 31 15.02 -4.08 8.65
CA ASN A 31 14.27 -3.35 9.70
C ASN A 31 12.85 -3.84 10.05
N GLY A 32 12.42 -4.99 9.52
CA GLY A 32 11.11 -5.54 9.87
C GLY A 32 11.08 -7.04 9.74
N ASN A 33 11.19 -7.75 10.85
CA ASN A 33 11.17 -9.22 10.92
C ASN A 33 9.84 -9.89 10.52
N GLY A 34 9.03 -9.27 9.65
CA GLY A 34 7.64 -9.66 9.41
C GLY A 34 6.72 -9.19 10.54
N VAL A 35 7.08 -8.11 11.25
CA VAL A 35 6.25 -7.50 12.28
C VAL A 35 4.84 -7.28 11.72
N GLY A 36 3.81 -7.82 12.37
CA GLY A 36 2.42 -7.73 11.91
C GLY A 36 2.00 -8.74 10.83
N LEU A 37 2.90 -9.57 10.32
CA LEU A 37 2.60 -10.63 9.36
C LEU A 37 2.82 -12.00 10.01
N MET A 38 1.79 -12.84 10.06
CA MET A 38 1.94 -14.24 10.49
C MET A 38 2.88 -15.02 9.56
N HIS A 39 2.77 -14.75 8.25
CA HIS A 39 3.62 -15.33 7.22
C HIS A 39 4.09 -14.24 6.27
N ARG A 40 5.40 -14.16 6.01
CA ARG A 40 5.96 -13.25 4.99
C ARG A 40 5.69 -13.70 3.56
N GLN A 41 5.30 -14.96 3.40
CA GLN A 41 5.06 -15.57 2.11
C GLN A 41 3.90 -16.56 2.26
N ILE A 42 2.92 -16.45 1.37
CA ILE A 42 1.79 -17.37 1.27
C ILE A 42 1.85 -17.98 -0.13
N GLY A 43 2.13 -19.28 -0.20
CA GLY A 43 2.48 -19.94 -1.47
C GLY A 43 3.69 -19.28 -2.12
N SER A 44 3.56 -18.83 -3.38
CA SER A 44 4.62 -18.14 -4.13
C SER A 44 4.59 -16.62 -4.00
N TYR A 45 3.71 -16.05 -3.16
CA TYR A 45 3.48 -14.61 -3.10
C TYR A 45 4.04 -13.98 -1.83
N ARG A 46 4.72 -12.85 -1.99
CA ARG A 46 5.18 -11.95 -0.91
C ARG A 46 4.40 -10.65 -0.94
N PRO A 47 4.42 -9.83 0.13
CA PRO A 47 3.79 -8.51 0.13
C PRO A 47 4.17 -7.63 -1.08
N GLY A 48 5.45 -7.67 -1.51
CA GLY A 48 5.94 -6.94 -2.69
C GLY A 48 5.44 -7.48 -4.04
N ASP A 49 4.67 -8.56 -4.06
CA ASP A 49 4.00 -9.08 -5.25
C ASP A 49 2.59 -8.52 -5.45
N ILE A 50 2.09 -7.72 -4.50
CA ILE A 50 0.84 -6.99 -4.64
C ILE A 50 1.09 -5.73 -5.48
N GLU A 51 0.26 -5.54 -6.51
CA GLU A 51 0.30 -4.41 -7.43
C GLU A 51 -1.05 -3.71 -7.42
N VAL A 52 -1.07 -2.42 -7.08
CA VAL A 52 -2.29 -1.61 -7.12
C VAL A 52 -2.50 -1.14 -8.55
N VAL A 53 -3.57 -1.60 -9.19
CA VAL A 53 -3.84 -1.32 -10.61
C VAL A 53 -5.04 -0.41 -10.83
N ALA A 54 -5.84 -0.18 -9.79
CA ALA A 54 -6.96 0.75 -9.82
C ALA A 54 -7.28 1.24 -8.40
N ALA A 55 -7.82 2.45 -8.31
CA ALA A 55 -8.39 2.97 -7.09
C ALA A 55 -9.62 3.84 -7.40
N PHE A 56 -10.60 3.81 -6.51
CA PHE A 56 -11.84 4.58 -6.60
C PHE A 56 -12.07 5.33 -5.30
N ASP A 57 -12.42 6.61 -5.39
CA ASP A 57 -12.81 7.46 -4.27
C ASP A 57 -13.81 8.52 -4.75
N ILE A 58 -14.50 9.17 -3.82
CA ILE A 58 -15.43 10.28 -4.09
C ILE A 58 -14.89 11.62 -3.58
N ASP A 59 -13.87 11.60 -2.72
CA ASP A 59 -13.29 12.80 -2.15
C ASP A 59 -12.54 13.56 -3.24
N ARG A 60 -12.99 14.79 -3.53
CA ARG A 60 -12.36 15.69 -4.52
C ARG A 60 -10.86 15.93 -4.29
N ARG A 61 -10.37 15.73 -3.06
CA ARG A 61 -8.94 15.88 -2.71
C ARG A 61 -8.12 14.66 -3.14
N LYS A 62 -8.77 13.56 -3.49
CA LYS A 62 -8.15 12.27 -3.86
C LYS A 62 -8.41 11.92 -5.33
N VAL A 63 -9.60 12.24 -5.84
CA VAL A 63 -9.98 12.02 -7.24
C VAL A 63 -9.04 12.77 -8.18
N GLY A 64 -8.54 12.09 -9.21
CA GLY A 64 -7.58 12.63 -10.18
C GLY A 64 -6.12 12.63 -9.71
N LEU A 65 -5.84 12.23 -8.47
CA LEU A 65 -4.48 12.01 -7.99
C LEU A 65 -4.03 10.58 -8.23
N ASP A 66 -2.73 10.43 -8.44
CA ASP A 66 -2.07 9.13 -8.34
C ASP A 66 -2.25 8.55 -6.92
N VAL A 67 -2.39 7.23 -6.80
CA VAL A 67 -2.62 6.56 -5.51
C VAL A 67 -1.48 6.86 -4.53
N SER A 68 -0.23 6.99 -4.99
CA SER A 68 0.92 7.35 -4.14
C SER A 68 0.75 8.70 -3.44
N LYS A 69 -0.08 9.59 -3.99
CA LYS A 69 -0.41 10.90 -3.40
C LYS A 69 -1.74 10.85 -2.65
N ALA A 70 -2.76 10.21 -3.23
CA ALA A 70 -4.11 10.16 -2.67
C ALA A 70 -4.16 9.55 -1.27
N ILE A 71 -3.29 8.57 -0.96
CA ILE A 71 -3.23 7.95 0.37
C ILE A 71 -2.79 8.89 1.50
N PHE A 72 -2.10 9.99 1.16
CA PHE A 72 -1.64 11.01 2.12
C PHE A 72 -2.56 12.24 2.15
N ALA A 73 -3.54 12.33 1.25
CA ALA A 73 -4.49 13.43 1.24
C ALA A 73 -5.45 13.33 2.44
N SER A 74 -5.67 14.45 3.11
CA SER A 74 -6.67 14.56 4.19
C SER A 74 -8.05 14.07 3.71
N PRO A 75 -8.86 13.42 4.58
CA PRO A 75 -8.71 13.33 6.03
C PRO A 75 -7.91 12.11 6.48
N ASN A 76 -7.16 11.46 5.59
CA ASN A 76 -6.26 10.40 6.01
C ASN A 76 -5.24 10.98 7.01
N CYS A 77 -5.04 10.27 8.10
CA CYS A 77 -4.24 10.67 9.25
C CYS A 77 -3.54 9.48 9.93
N THR A 78 -3.56 8.30 9.29
CA THR A 78 -2.76 7.16 9.76
C THR A 78 -1.27 7.53 9.81
N LYS A 79 -0.52 6.85 10.67
CA LYS A 79 0.93 7.06 10.81
C LYS A 79 1.60 6.90 9.45
N VAL A 80 2.43 7.86 9.08
CA VAL A 80 3.35 7.72 7.95
C VAL A 80 4.57 6.95 8.44
N PHE A 81 4.74 5.73 7.95
CA PHE A 81 5.87 4.82 8.23
C PHE A 81 6.62 4.39 6.97
N CYS A 82 6.09 4.71 5.79
CA CYS A 82 6.77 4.56 4.50
C CYS A 82 6.39 5.72 3.57
N GLU A 83 7.27 6.71 3.43
CA GLU A 83 7.01 7.91 2.61
C GLU A 83 7.20 7.65 1.11
N LYS A 84 8.17 6.79 0.75
CA LYS A 84 8.53 6.50 -0.64
C LYS A 84 7.65 5.38 -1.18
N ILE A 85 6.60 5.76 -1.88
CA ILE A 85 5.67 4.84 -2.53
C ILE A 85 6.06 4.64 -3.99
N SER A 86 6.40 3.41 -4.35
CA SER A 86 6.47 2.94 -5.73
C SER A 86 5.29 2.01 -5.97
N LEU A 87 4.47 2.33 -6.97
CA LEU A 87 3.37 1.48 -7.41
C LEU A 87 3.86 0.66 -8.59
#